data_AF-A0A510XTK5-F1
#
_entry.id   AF-A0A510XTK5-F1
#
_cell.length_a   1.000
_cell.length_b   1.000
_cell.length_c   1.000
_cell.angle_alpha   90.00
_cell.angle_beta   90.00
_cell.angle_gamma   90.00
#
_symmetry.space_group_name_H-M   'P 1'
#
loop_
_entity.id
_entity.type
_entity.pdbx_description
1 polymer ?
#
loop_
_entity_poly.entity_id
_entity_poly.type
_entity_poly.pdbx_seq_one_letter_code
_entity_poly.pdbx_strand_id
1 'polypeptide(L)'
;MRKFINVNKQRQKVLEVQFPKLIDLAQVNETKEYTYLAISIFDHWLTQEESKELLGELDTNEIERRSLIFDKFNQLLSQKTEILTFRFGGKNGDKPKFKSFSSPEAQSCYFRQTDTGMYQAILPALKAVYFEGYDDTNVFYLRDLAVKSFIESCANEVGLHCLEHW
;
A
#
# COMPACT_ATOMS: atom_id res chain seq x y z
N MET A 1 23.12 9.01 1.98
CA MET A 1 22.71 8.64 0.60
C MET A 1 21.23 9.01 0.42
N ARG A 2 20.78 9.54 -0.73
CA ARG A 2 19.37 9.92 -0.92
C ARG A 2 18.52 8.67 -1.11
N LYS A 3 17.48 8.45 -0.28
CA LYS A 3 16.58 7.28 -0.35
C LYS A 3 15.66 7.26 -1.58
N PHE A 4 15.40 8.43 -2.17
CA PHE A 4 14.44 8.60 -3.25
C PHE A 4 15.03 9.38 -4.41
N ILE A 5 14.63 9.00 -5.62
CA ILE A 5 15.01 9.64 -6.88
C ILE A 5 13.72 10.10 -7.57
N ASN A 6 13.68 11.34 -8.04
CA ASN A 6 12.50 11.82 -8.77
C ASN A 6 12.39 11.09 -10.11
N VAL A 7 11.18 10.62 -10.42
CA VAL A 7 10.88 10.12 -11.76
C VAL A 7 10.98 11.26 -12.77
N ASN A 8 11.45 10.96 -13.99
CA ASN A 8 11.65 11.96 -15.04
C ASN A 8 10.34 12.69 -15.43
N LYS A 9 10.43 13.90 -15.98
CA LYS A 9 9.28 14.77 -16.22
C LYS A 9 8.22 14.16 -17.15
N GLN A 10 8.62 13.41 -18.18
CA GLN A 10 7.67 12.78 -19.09
C GLN A 10 6.87 11.70 -18.37
N ARG A 11 7.57 10.85 -17.61
CA ARG A 11 6.95 9.77 -16.85
C ARG A 11 6.11 10.26 -15.68
N GLN A 12 6.45 11.39 -15.05
CA GLN A 12 5.57 12.06 -14.07
C GLN A 12 4.19 12.37 -14.67
N LYS A 13 4.15 12.95 -15.88
CA LYS A 13 2.88 13.28 -16.57
C LYS A 13 2.06 12.03 -16.91
N VAL A 14 2.73 10.97 -17.37
CA VAL A 14 2.06 9.68 -17.65
C VAL A 14 1.43 9.12 -16.38
N LEU A 15 2.16 9.10 -15.26
CA LEU A 15 1.68 8.61 -13.98
C LEU A 15 0.55 9.49 -13.41
N GLU A 16 0.63 10.81 -13.58
CA GLU A 16 -0.43 11.73 -13.15
C GLU A 16 -1.76 11.46 -13.88
N VAL A 17 -1.71 11.12 -15.17
CA VAL A 17 -2.90 10.70 -15.94
C VAL A 17 -3.36 9.29 -15.55
N GLN A 18 -2.42 8.39 -15.29
CA GLN A 18 -2.72 7.01 -14.90
C GLN A 18 -3.38 6.91 -13.52
N PHE A 19 -3.05 7.83 -12.60
CA PHE A 19 -3.53 7.87 -11.23
C PHE A 19 -4.25 9.19 -10.93
N PRO A 20 -5.46 9.40 -11.47
CA PRO A 20 -6.26 10.58 -11.18
C PRO A 20 -6.72 10.56 -9.72
N LYS A 21 -7.01 11.73 -9.14
CA LYS A 21 -7.61 11.85 -7.80
C LYS A 21 -6.82 11.16 -6.67
N LEU A 22 -5.50 11.05 -6.80
CA LEU A 22 -4.64 10.50 -5.73
C LEU A 22 -4.78 11.25 -4.40
N ILE A 23 -5.02 12.57 -4.44
CA ILE A 23 -5.21 13.38 -3.23
C ILE A 23 -6.48 12.97 -2.49
N ASP A 24 -7.55 12.64 -3.22
CA ASP A 24 -8.81 12.18 -2.63
C ASP A 24 -8.60 10.86 -1.91
N LEU A 25 -7.87 9.92 -2.52
CA LEU A 25 -7.50 8.64 -1.89
C LEU A 25 -6.67 8.85 -0.61
N ALA A 26 -5.67 9.72 -0.65
CA ALA A 26 -4.82 10.00 0.50
C ALA A 26 -5.57 10.74 1.64
N GLN A 27 -6.69 11.39 1.32
CA GLN A 27 -7.57 12.05 2.28
C GLN A 27 -8.76 11.18 2.69
N VAL A 28 -8.82 9.92 2.22
CA VAL A 28 -9.92 8.98 2.50
C VAL A 28 -11.29 9.53 2.02
N ASN A 29 -11.28 10.32 0.94
CA ASN A 29 -12.49 10.78 0.28
C ASN A 29 -13.02 9.70 -0.68
N GLU A 30 -14.34 9.57 -0.77
CA GLU A 30 -14.97 8.65 -1.71
C GLU A 30 -14.60 8.98 -3.17
N THR A 31 -14.25 7.94 -3.92
CA THR A 31 -13.98 8.06 -5.36
C THR A 31 -14.49 6.85 -6.11
N LYS A 32 -15.20 7.09 -7.21
CA LYS A 32 -15.73 6.04 -8.11
C LYS A 32 -14.69 5.49 -9.08
N GLU A 33 -13.49 6.08 -9.11
CA GLU A 33 -12.42 5.72 -10.05
C GLU A 33 -11.66 4.45 -9.65
N TYR A 34 -11.83 4.01 -8.40
CA TYR A 34 -11.07 2.93 -7.81
C TYR A 34 -11.99 1.97 -7.07
N THR A 35 -11.66 0.68 -7.12
CA THR A 35 -12.25 -0.34 -6.26
C THR A 35 -11.33 -0.58 -5.07
N TYR A 36 -11.91 -0.59 -3.88
CA TYR A 36 -11.21 -0.86 -2.63
C TYR A 36 -10.93 -2.35 -2.48
N LEU A 37 -9.73 -2.69 -2.01
CA LEU A 37 -9.32 -4.03 -1.63
C LEU A 37 -8.41 -3.94 -0.41
N ALA A 38 -8.82 -4.51 0.72
CA ALA A 38 -7.98 -4.61 1.90
C ALA A 38 -7.15 -5.90 1.89
N ILE A 39 -5.95 -5.83 2.45
CA ILE A 39 -5.05 -6.96 2.68
C ILE A 39 -4.78 -7.01 4.17
N SER A 40 -5.26 -8.04 4.83
CA SER A 40 -5.21 -8.16 6.28
C SER A 40 -4.56 -9.46 6.71
N ILE A 41 -4.03 -9.46 7.94
CA ILE A 41 -3.66 -10.70 8.64
C ILE A 41 -4.91 -11.50 9.04
N PHE A 42 -6.06 -10.84 9.18
CA PHE A 42 -7.33 -11.47 9.52
C PHE A 42 -8.10 -11.87 8.26
N ASP A 43 -8.74 -13.03 8.31
CA ASP A 43 -9.54 -13.57 7.19
C ASP A 43 -10.95 -12.94 7.09
N HIS A 44 -11.28 -12.03 7.99
CA HIS A 44 -12.52 -11.25 8.02
C HIS A 44 -12.31 -9.91 8.72
N TRP A 45 -13.30 -9.01 8.59
CA TRP A 45 -13.36 -7.78 9.37
C TRP A 45 -13.65 -8.10 10.83
N LEU A 46 -12.75 -7.69 11.72
CA LEU A 46 -12.90 -7.96 13.15
C LEU A 46 -14.14 -7.30 13.73
N THR A 47 -14.82 -8.01 14.63
CA THR A 47 -15.80 -7.39 15.53
C THR A 47 -15.09 -6.50 16.57
N GLN A 48 -15.88 -5.73 17.31
CA GLN A 48 -15.35 -4.90 18.39
C GLN A 48 -14.67 -5.75 19.47
N GLU A 49 -15.21 -6.94 19.76
CA GLU A 49 -14.66 -7.88 20.74
C GLU A 49 -13.34 -8.47 20.24
N GLU A 50 -13.32 -8.94 18.98
CA GLU A 50 -12.13 -9.52 18.36
C GLU A 50 -11.01 -8.48 18.23
N SER A 51 -11.33 -7.24 17.89
CA SER A 51 -10.34 -6.14 17.85
C SER A 51 -9.67 -5.95 19.22
N LYS A 52 -10.43 -5.95 20.33
CA LYS A 52 -9.84 -5.81 21.68
C LYS A 52 -8.95 -6.99 22.04
N GLU A 53 -9.33 -8.20 21.64
CA GLU A 53 -8.58 -9.42 21.94
C GLU A 53 -7.32 -9.55 21.09
N LEU A 54 -7.41 -9.27 19.79
CA LEU A 54 -6.38 -9.55 18.78
C LEU A 54 -5.46 -8.37 18.47
N LEU A 55 -5.84 -7.14 18.84
CA LEU A 55 -5.06 -5.91 18.63
C LEU A 55 -4.74 -5.19 19.95
N GLY A 56 -5.14 -5.77 21.09
CA GLY A 56 -4.88 -5.22 22.43
C GLY A 56 -3.42 -5.29 22.83
N GLU A 57 -3.13 -5.81 24.02
CA GLU A 57 -1.75 -5.97 24.52
C GLU A 57 -1.02 -7.10 23.78
N LEU A 58 -0.56 -6.81 22.57
CA LEU A 58 0.28 -7.70 21.79
C LEU A 58 1.69 -7.75 22.36
N ASP A 59 2.23 -8.96 22.48
CA ASP A 59 3.63 -9.14 22.79
C ASP A 59 4.52 -8.77 21.59
N THR A 60 5.79 -8.46 21.86
CA THR A 60 6.75 -8.04 20.84
C THR A 60 6.97 -9.11 19.76
N ASN A 61 6.90 -10.40 20.10
CA ASN A 61 7.12 -11.47 19.12
C ASN A 61 5.98 -11.53 18.11
N GLU A 62 4.74 -11.31 18.56
CA GLU A 62 3.58 -11.28 17.68
C GLU A 62 3.62 -10.05 16.77
N ILE A 63 3.97 -8.87 17.29
CA ILE A 63 4.18 -7.66 16.47
C ILE A 63 5.24 -7.89 15.39
N GLU A 64 6.38 -8.48 15.76
CA GLU A 64 7.45 -8.80 14.82
C GLU A 64 7.00 -9.85 13.79
N ARG A 65 6.30 -10.91 14.21
CA ARG A 65 5.77 -11.93 13.32
C ARG A 65 4.82 -11.33 12.28
N ARG A 66 3.90 -10.46 12.70
CA ARG A 66 2.93 -9.78 11.83
C ARG A 66 3.63 -8.84 10.84
N SER A 67 4.56 -8.03 11.33
CA SER A 67 5.38 -7.14 10.50
C SER A 67 6.18 -7.91 9.44
N LEU A 68 6.74 -9.07 9.80
CA LEU A 68 7.51 -9.92 8.88
C LEU A 68 6.65 -10.51 7.75
N ILE A 69 5.35 -10.75 7.99
CA ILE A 69 4.44 -11.23 6.94
C ILE A 69 4.24 -10.14 5.89
N PHE A 70 3.99 -8.90 6.32
CA PHE A 70 3.87 -7.77 5.41
C PHE A 70 5.19 -7.42 4.71
N ASP A 71 6.33 -7.54 5.39
CA ASP A 71 7.64 -7.37 4.76
C ASP A 71 7.83 -8.37 3.61
N LYS A 72 7.47 -9.65 3.82
CA LYS A 72 7.50 -10.68 2.77
C LYS A 72 6.52 -10.37 1.64
N PHE A 73 5.31 -9.92 1.95
CA PHE A 73 4.33 -9.51 0.95
C PHE A 73 4.87 -8.37 0.06
N ASN A 74 5.39 -7.32 0.68
CA ASN A 74 5.95 -6.16 0.01
C ASN A 74 7.18 -6.54 -0.83
N GLN A 75 8.00 -7.47 -0.34
CA GLN A 75 9.11 -8.03 -1.11
C GLN A 75 8.61 -8.79 -2.34
N LEU A 76 7.59 -9.64 -2.20
CA LEU A 76 7.00 -10.40 -3.31
C LEU A 76 6.43 -9.47 -4.39
N LEU A 77 5.72 -8.41 -3.99
CA LEU A 77 5.25 -7.38 -4.91
C LEU A 77 6.41 -6.69 -5.63
N SER A 78 7.47 -6.30 -4.89
CA SER A 78 8.62 -5.60 -5.47
C SER A 78 9.39 -6.42 -6.52
N GLN A 79 9.37 -7.75 -6.38
CA GLN A 79 10.01 -8.66 -7.34
C GLN A 79 9.19 -8.81 -8.63
N LYS A 80 7.86 -8.73 -8.53
CA LYS A 80 6.94 -8.96 -9.65
C LYS A 80 6.51 -7.68 -10.37
N THR A 81 6.56 -6.53 -9.71
CA THR A 81 6.19 -5.25 -10.29
C THR A 81 7.02 -4.10 -9.74
N GLU A 82 7.17 -3.06 -10.56
CA GLU A 82 7.74 -1.81 -10.11
C GLU A 82 6.81 -1.13 -9.09
N ILE A 83 7.43 -0.56 -8.05
CA ILE A 83 6.74 0.21 -7.01
C ILE A 83 7.38 1.60 -6.94
N LEU A 84 6.54 2.62 -6.96
CA LEU A 84 6.96 4.02 -6.79
C LEU A 84 6.24 4.61 -5.59
N THR A 85 6.90 5.48 -4.84
CA THR A 85 6.22 6.32 -3.85
C THR A 85 5.83 7.65 -4.48
N PHE A 86 4.98 8.42 -3.82
CA PHE A 86 4.66 9.79 -4.20
C PHE A 86 4.59 10.70 -2.98
N ARG A 87 4.72 12.01 -3.22
CA ARG A 87 4.40 13.04 -2.24
C ARG A 87 3.64 14.16 -2.92
N PHE A 88 2.69 14.75 -2.24
CA PHE A 88 1.99 15.91 -2.77
C PHE A 88 2.83 17.18 -2.63
N GLY A 89 2.63 18.08 -3.58
CA GLY A 89 3.25 19.41 -3.57
C GLY A 89 2.56 20.32 -4.57
N GLY A 90 3.23 21.41 -4.92
CA GLY A 90 2.61 22.48 -5.73
C GLY A 90 1.95 23.53 -4.83
N LYS A 91 1.40 24.58 -5.46
CA LYS A 91 0.89 25.76 -4.75
C LYS A 91 -0.26 25.42 -3.80
N ASN A 92 -1.10 24.46 -4.17
CA ASN A 92 -2.26 24.03 -3.39
C ASN A 92 -1.99 22.71 -2.64
N GLY A 93 -0.79 22.12 -2.78
CA GLY A 93 -0.45 20.85 -2.11
C GLY A 93 -1.20 19.62 -2.63
N ASP A 94 -1.73 19.67 -3.86
CA ASP A 94 -2.61 18.66 -4.46
C ASP A 94 -1.92 17.82 -5.55
N LYS A 95 -0.75 18.24 -6.05
CA LYS A 95 -0.09 17.58 -7.17
C LYS A 95 0.85 16.46 -6.72
N PRO A 96 0.61 15.21 -7.11
CA PRO A 96 1.52 14.11 -6.78
C PRO A 96 2.85 14.27 -7.52
N LYS A 97 3.95 14.07 -6.79
CA LYS A 97 5.29 13.93 -7.34
C LYS A 97 5.80 12.52 -7.07
N PHE A 98 5.92 11.73 -8.11
CA PHE A 98 6.33 10.33 -8.06
C PHE A 98 7.85 10.19 -7.90
N LYS A 99 8.27 9.21 -7.14
CA LYS A 99 9.69 8.94 -6.85
C LYS A 99 9.95 7.44 -6.88
N SER A 100 11.06 7.07 -7.51
CA SER A 100 11.61 5.73 -7.39
C SER A 100 12.49 5.65 -6.15
N PHE A 101 12.69 4.43 -5.66
CA PHE A 101 13.65 4.15 -4.61
C PHE A 101 15.07 4.15 -5.19
N SER A 102 16.04 4.60 -4.40
CA SER A 102 17.45 4.60 -4.84
C SER A 102 18.09 3.21 -4.83
N SER A 103 17.54 2.28 -4.05
CA SER A 103 18.00 0.90 -3.94
C SER A 103 16.87 0.02 -3.39
N PRO A 104 16.97 -1.31 -3.55
CA PRO A 104 16.02 -2.26 -2.94
C PRO A 104 15.94 -2.10 -1.41
N GLU A 105 17.06 -1.83 -0.74
CA GLU A 105 17.08 -1.64 0.72
C GLU A 105 16.31 -0.38 1.13
N ALA A 106 16.43 0.70 0.36
CA ALA A 106 15.66 1.92 0.61
C ALA A 106 14.14 1.68 0.45
N GLN A 107 13.76 0.78 -0.46
CA GLN A 107 12.38 0.36 -0.64
C GLN A 107 11.90 -0.49 0.53
N SER A 108 12.63 -1.55 0.90
CA SER A 108 12.28 -2.41 2.05
C SER A 108 12.17 -1.60 3.34
N CYS A 109 13.10 -0.67 3.61
CA CYS A 109 13.02 0.20 4.78
C CYS A 109 11.83 1.17 4.75
N TYR A 110 11.29 1.51 3.58
CA TYR A 110 10.12 2.38 3.46
C TYR A 110 8.81 1.63 3.69
N PHE A 111 8.76 0.35 3.28
CA PHE A 111 7.61 -0.52 3.42
C PHE A 111 7.56 -1.33 4.71
N ARG A 112 8.57 -1.17 5.58
CA ARG A 112 8.53 -1.74 6.92
C ARG A 112 7.30 -1.19 7.62
N GLN A 113 6.43 -2.10 8.04
CA GLN A 113 5.19 -1.75 8.70
C GLN A 113 5.46 -0.97 9.99
N THR A 114 4.67 0.05 10.21
CA THR A 114 4.68 0.91 11.38
C THR A 114 3.26 1.09 11.88
N ASP A 115 3.08 1.25 13.17
CA ASP A 115 1.77 1.51 13.78
C ASP A 115 1.19 2.90 13.42
N THR A 116 1.79 3.61 12.45
CA THR A 116 1.49 5.00 12.13
C THR A 116 0.94 5.23 10.72
N GLY A 117 0.80 4.20 9.88
CA GLY A 117 0.13 4.33 8.57
C GLY A 117 0.80 5.34 7.63
N MET A 118 2.09 5.15 7.34
CA MET A 118 2.96 6.19 6.81
C MET A 118 3.37 6.00 5.35
N TYR A 119 3.27 4.79 4.79
CA TYR A 119 3.68 4.58 3.41
C TYR A 119 2.54 4.66 2.41
N GLN A 120 2.84 5.33 1.29
CA GLN A 120 1.97 5.47 0.15
C GLN A 120 2.76 5.19 -1.12
N ALA A 121 2.16 4.37 -1.98
CA ALA A 121 2.81 3.88 -3.16
C ALA A 121 1.82 3.68 -4.31
N ILE A 122 2.38 3.59 -5.51
CA ILE A 122 1.67 3.18 -6.71
C ILE A 122 2.43 2.02 -7.35
N LEU A 123 1.67 1.12 -7.97
CA LEU A 123 2.16 -0.02 -8.72
C LEU A 123 1.71 0.20 -10.18
N PRO A 124 2.51 0.88 -11.02
CA PRO A 124 2.08 1.34 -12.34
C PRO A 124 1.59 0.21 -13.26
N ALA A 125 2.25 -0.96 -13.23
CA ALA A 125 1.86 -2.10 -14.06
C ALA A 125 0.48 -2.65 -13.66
N LEU A 126 0.12 -2.55 -12.37
CA LEU A 126 -1.15 -3.03 -11.84
C LEU A 126 -2.25 -1.95 -11.84
N LYS A 127 -1.91 -0.69 -12.19
CA LYS A 127 -2.81 0.47 -12.04
C LYS A 127 -3.43 0.54 -10.63
N ALA A 128 -2.63 0.20 -9.63
CA ALA A 128 -3.06 0.12 -8.24
C ALA A 128 -2.33 1.16 -7.38
N VAL A 129 -3.06 1.76 -6.45
CA VAL A 129 -2.49 2.59 -5.37
C VAL A 129 -2.48 1.73 -4.11
N TYR A 130 -1.41 1.82 -3.33
CA TYR A 130 -1.19 0.99 -2.15
C TYR A 130 -0.83 1.88 -0.97
N PHE A 131 -1.57 1.71 0.12
CA PHE A 131 -1.38 2.42 1.37
C PHE A 131 -1.17 1.44 2.51
N GLU A 132 -0.30 1.81 3.42
CA GLU A 132 -0.33 1.27 4.76
C GLU A 132 -1.65 1.69 5.43
N GLY A 133 -2.35 0.75 6.04
CA GLY A 133 -3.53 1.06 6.83
C GLY A 133 -3.25 0.93 8.32
N TYR A 134 -4.30 0.58 9.06
CA TYR A 134 -4.27 0.36 10.50
C TYR A 134 -4.64 -1.10 10.79
N ASP A 135 -4.53 -1.52 12.04
CA ASP A 135 -5.09 -2.80 12.51
C ASP A 135 -4.61 -4.00 11.66
N ASP A 136 -3.30 -4.07 11.44
CA ASP A 136 -2.65 -5.10 10.61
C ASP A 136 -3.30 -5.28 9.23
N THR A 137 -3.77 -4.18 8.65
CA THR A 137 -4.46 -4.16 7.37
C THR A 137 -3.90 -3.06 6.47
N ASN A 138 -3.51 -3.41 5.25
CA ASN A 138 -3.13 -2.47 4.20
C ASN A 138 -4.21 -2.37 3.14
N VAL A 139 -4.19 -1.29 2.35
CA VAL A 139 -5.26 -0.99 1.42
C VAL A 139 -4.73 -0.79 0.01
N PHE A 140 -5.37 -1.48 -0.93
CA PHE A 140 -5.26 -1.22 -2.35
C PHE A 140 -6.48 -0.48 -2.88
N TYR A 141 -6.21 0.47 -3.77
CA TYR A 141 -7.22 1.10 -4.63
C TYR A 141 -6.91 0.72 -6.08
N LEU A 142 -7.76 -0.12 -6.67
CA LEU A 142 -7.56 -0.73 -7.98
C LEU A 142 -8.36 0.00 -9.05
N ARG A 143 -7.71 0.39 -10.15
CA ARG A 143 -8.43 0.84 -11.37
C ARG A 143 -8.77 -0.30 -12.32
N ASP A 144 -8.21 -1.48 -12.10
CA ASP A 144 -8.32 -2.63 -12.98
C ASP A 144 -8.54 -3.89 -12.15
N LEU A 145 -9.77 -4.39 -12.12
CA LEU A 145 -10.13 -5.56 -11.32
C LEU A 145 -9.46 -6.85 -11.79
N ALA A 146 -8.94 -6.90 -13.01
CA ALA A 146 -8.22 -8.07 -13.51
C ALA A 146 -6.93 -8.33 -12.71
N VAL A 147 -6.41 -7.34 -11.98
CA VAL A 147 -5.22 -7.50 -11.14
C VAL A 147 -5.52 -8.03 -9.73
N LYS A 148 -6.80 -8.13 -9.35
CA LYS A 148 -7.22 -8.60 -8.02
C LYS A 148 -6.67 -9.99 -7.73
N SER A 149 -6.84 -10.93 -8.66
CA SER A 149 -6.37 -12.32 -8.51
C SER A 149 -4.85 -12.42 -8.37
N PHE A 150 -4.11 -11.50 -8.99
CA PHE A 150 -2.65 -11.42 -8.83
C PHE A 150 -2.28 -11.00 -7.41
N ILE A 151 -2.96 -9.98 -6.88
CA ILE A 151 -2.74 -9.50 -5.50
C ILE A 151 -3.15 -10.58 -4.49
N GLU A 152 -4.30 -11.20 -4.68
CA GLU A 152 -4.79 -12.34 -3.88
C GLU A 152 -3.78 -13.50 -3.87
N SER A 153 -3.24 -13.86 -5.03
CA SER A 153 -2.21 -14.90 -5.11
C SER A 153 -0.96 -14.53 -4.32
N CYS A 154 -0.53 -13.27 -4.33
CA CYS A 154 0.63 -12.82 -3.57
C CYS A 154 0.34 -12.79 -2.07
N ALA A 155 -0.88 -12.39 -1.67
CA ALA A 155 -1.31 -12.36 -0.27
C ALA A 155 -1.37 -13.78 0.31
N ASN A 156 -2.02 -14.70 -0.41
CA ASN A 156 -2.14 -16.11 -0.01
C ASN A 156 -0.77 -16.80 0.14
N GLU A 157 0.22 -16.44 -0.70
CA GLU A 157 1.58 -17.01 -0.64
C GLU A 157 2.27 -16.75 0.69
N VAL A 158 1.93 -15.65 1.36
CA VAL A 158 2.52 -15.26 2.66
C VAL A 158 1.58 -15.42 3.84
N GLY A 159 0.34 -15.88 3.61
CA GLY A 159 -0.68 -16.06 4.64
C GLY A 159 -1.46 -14.79 5.00
N LEU A 160 -1.58 -13.85 4.06
CA LEU A 160 -2.48 -12.69 4.18
C LEU A 160 -3.79 -12.96 3.43
N HIS A 161 -4.83 -12.23 3.82
CA HIS A 161 -6.18 -12.37 3.29
C HIS A 161 -6.63 -11.09 2.59
N CYS A 162 -7.37 -11.25 1.49
CA CYS A 162 -7.98 -10.14 0.78
C CYS A 162 -9.41 -9.94 1.25
N LEU A 163 -9.73 -8.74 1.76
CA LEU A 163 -11.06 -8.37 2.24
C LEU A 163 -11.67 -7.31 1.33
N GLU A 164 -12.92 -7.52 0.94
CA GLU A 164 -13.70 -6.51 0.23
C GLU A 164 -14.34 -5.55 1.24
N HIS A 165 -14.61 -4.32 0.80
CA HIS A 165 -15.29 -3.33 1.63
C HIS A 165 -16.69 -3.86 2.00
N TRP A 166 -17.09 -3.73 3.27
CA TRP A 166 -18.47 -3.97 3.72
C TRP A 166 -19.43 -3.09 2.92
#